data_AF-A0A661WJB3-F1
#
_entry.id   AF-A0A661WJB3-F1
#
_cell.length_a   1.000
_cell.length_b   1.000
_cell.length_c   1.000
_cell.angle_alpha   90.00
_cell.angle_beta   90.00
_cell.angle_gamma   90.00
#
_symmetry.space_group_name_H-M   'P 1'
#
loop_
_entity.id
_entity.type
_entity.pdbx_description
1 polymer ?
#
loop_
_entity_poly.entity_id
_entity_poly.type
_entity_poly.pdbx_seq_one_letter_code
_entity_poly.pdbx_strand_id
1 'polypeptide(L)'
;MTLTTSIGQAQAFDGREAGLQATHQALKKLGVSTPSLAIVVASRYYDAKRVANSVSSLLGNTPTIGFSSASALTNEGQTKNAVAVALLSSPDIKVSEHWLSGYAQSGR
;
A
#
# COMPACT_ATOMS: atom_id res chain seq x y z
N MET A 1 -12.20 12.14 -16.80
CA MET A 1 -11.49 11.69 -15.59
C MET A 1 -11.73 10.21 -15.43
N THR A 2 -10.71 9.40 -15.68
CA THR A 2 -10.78 7.95 -15.41
C THR A 2 -9.81 7.66 -14.29
N LEU A 3 -10.35 7.27 -13.13
CA LEU A 3 -9.59 6.73 -12.02
C LEU A 3 -9.71 5.22 -12.08
N THR A 4 -8.60 4.53 -12.26
CA THR A 4 -8.54 3.07 -12.15
C THR A 4 -7.99 2.72 -10.78
N THR A 5 -8.65 1.80 -10.08
CA THR A 5 -8.21 1.31 -8.78
C THR A 5 -8.10 -0.20 -8.79
N SER A 6 -7.10 -0.73 -8.10
CA SER A 6 -6.99 -2.17 -7.85
C SER A 6 -6.58 -2.44 -6.41
N ILE A 7 -6.98 -3.61 -5.89
CA ILE A 7 -6.67 -4.03 -4.53
C ILE A 7 -6.12 -5.44 -4.57
N GLY A 8 -4.93 -5.63 -3.99
CA GLY A 8 -4.37 -6.95 -3.69
C GLY A 8 -4.26 -7.16 -2.19
N GLN A 9 -4.42 -8.40 -1.74
CA GLN A 9 -4.27 -8.76 -0.34
C GLN A 9 -3.58 -10.12 -0.18
N ALA A 10 -2.75 -10.26 0.84
CA ALA A 10 -2.08 -11.52 1.11
C ALA A 10 -1.77 -11.72 2.59
N GLN A 11 -1.74 -13.00 2.97
CA GLN A 11 -1.23 -13.50 4.23
C GLN A 11 -0.01 -14.36 3.93
N ALA A 12 1.04 -14.22 4.73
CA ALA A 12 2.22 -15.06 4.62
C ALA A 12 2.85 -15.28 6.00
N PHE A 13 3.92 -16.06 6.04
CA PHE A 13 4.67 -16.29 7.28
C PHE A 13 5.38 -15.01 7.77
N ASP A 14 5.87 -14.20 6.84
CA ASP A 14 6.48 -12.91 7.15
C ASP A 14 5.85 -11.74 6.37
N GLY A 15 6.06 -10.52 6.87
CA GLY A 15 5.51 -9.31 6.26
C GLY A 15 6.10 -8.98 4.89
N ARG A 16 7.31 -9.46 4.57
CA ARG A 16 7.96 -9.23 3.28
C ARG A 16 7.24 -10.03 2.19
N GLU A 17 6.98 -11.31 2.43
CA GLU A 17 6.25 -12.18 1.52
C GLU A 17 4.81 -11.70 1.34
N ALA A 18 4.13 -11.33 2.43
CA ALA A 18 2.77 -10.81 2.37
C ALA A 18 2.71 -9.50 1.55
N GLY A 19 3.68 -8.59 1.75
CA GLY A 19 3.75 -7.36 0.98
C GLY A 19 4.05 -7.57 -0.50
N LEU A 20 4.98 -8.47 -0.85
CA LEU A 20 5.27 -8.85 -2.25
C LEU A 20 4.02 -9.41 -2.94
N GLN A 21 3.37 -10.38 -2.31
CA GLN A 21 2.20 -11.04 -2.88
C GLN A 21 1.02 -10.08 -3.04
N ALA A 22 0.71 -9.28 -2.01
CA ALA A 22 -0.36 -8.29 -2.08
C ALA A 22 -0.11 -7.26 -3.18
N THR A 23 1.12 -6.75 -3.28
CA THR A 23 1.49 -5.78 -4.32
C THR A 23 1.41 -6.39 -5.72
N HIS A 24 1.93 -7.61 -5.90
CA HIS A 24 1.87 -8.32 -7.17
C HIS A 24 0.42 -8.58 -7.60
N GLN A 25 -0.47 -8.99 -6.68
CA GLN A 25 -1.89 -9.13 -6.97
C GLN A 25 -2.53 -7.80 -7.39
N ALA A 26 -2.22 -6.70 -6.70
CA ALA A 26 -2.74 -5.39 -7.02
C ALA A 26 -2.29 -4.93 -8.42
N LEU A 27 -1.00 -5.09 -8.74
CA LEU A 27 -0.43 -4.79 -10.07
C LEU A 27 -1.08 -5.65 -11.16
N LYS A 28 -1.23 -6.96 -10.93
CA LYS A 28 -1.90 -7.87 -11.86
C LYS A 28 -3.34 -7.43 -12.15
N LYS A 29 -4.09 -7.01 -11.12
CA LYS A 29 -5.46 -6.49 -11.27
C LYS A 29 -5.50 -5.11 -11.93
N LEU A 30 -4.46 -4.29 -11.77
CA LEU A 30 -4.35 -2.97 -12.40
C LEU A 30 -4.09 -3.06 -13.91
N GLY A 31 -3.47 -4.16 -14.35
CA GLY A 31 -3.18 -4.43 -15.76
C GLY A 31 -2.04 -3.57 -16.28
N VAL A 32 -2.25 -2.92 -17.43
CA VAL A 32 -1.22 -2.11 -18.11
C VAL A 32 -1.09 -0.68 -17.58
N SER A 33 -1.93 -0.29 -16.61
CA SER A 33 -1.91 1.07 -16.06
C SER A 33 -0.77 1.23 -15.04
N THR A 34 -0.15 2.41 -15.00
CA THR A 34 0.92 2.72 -14.06
C THR A 34 0.35 3.30 -12.75
N PRO A 35 0.71 2.77 -11.57
CA PRO A 35 0.27 3.34 -10.31
C PRO A 35 0.73 4.79 -10.13
N SER A 36 -0.19 5.67 -9.73
CA SER A 36 0.08 7.06 -9.34
C SER A 36 0.20 7.22 -7.82
N LEU A 37 -0.41 6.32 -7.05
CA LEU A 37 -0.38 6.27 -5.58
C LEU A 37 -0.62 4.85 -5.10
N ALA A 38 0.06 4.46 -4.02
CA ALA A 38 -0.22 3.25 -3.27
C ALA A 38 -0.64 3.54 -1.82
N ILE A 39 -1.65 2.81 -1.35
CA ILE A 39 -2.08 2.81 0.04
C ILE A 39 -1.88 1.41 0.60
N VAL A 40 -1.10 1.29 1.67
CA VAL A 40 -0.73 0.02 2.29
C VAL A 40 -1.35 -0.09 3.69
N VAL A 41 -2.11 -1.16 3.91
CA VAL A 41 -2.59 -1.54 5.24
C VAL A 41 -1.85 -2.81 5.66
N ALA A 42 -0.95 -2.68 6.62
CA ALA A 42 -0.16 -3.79 7.13
C ALA A 42 -0.77 -4.36 8.42
N SER A 43 -0.74 -5.67 8.60
CA SER A 43 -0.99 -6.27 9.91
C SER A 43 0.01 -5.75 10.94
N ARG A 44 -0.47 -5.39 12.14
CA ARG A 44 0.38 -5.03 13.29
C ARG A 44 1.33 -6.16 13.75
N TYR A 45 1.11 -7.39 13.32
CA TYR A 45 1.98 -8.53 13.62
C TYR A 45 3.15 -8.67 12.64
N TYR A 46 3.18 -7.87 11.57
CA TYR A 46 4.30 -7.82 10.65
C TYR A 46 5.21 -6.63 10.94
N ASP A 47 6.51 -6.81 10.71
CA ASP A 47 7.45 -5.70 10.72
C ASP A 47 7.11 -4.72 9.59
N ALA A 48 6.68 -3.52 9.97
CA ALA A 48 6.23 -2.50 9.02
C ALA A 48 7.31 -2.09 8.02
N LYS A 49 8.59 -2.09 8.43
CA LYS A 49 9.71 -1.75 7.55
C LYS A 49 9.93 -2.84 6.51
N ARG A 50 9.79 -4.12 6.88
CA ARG A 50 9.85 -5.24 5.92
C ARG A 50 8.70 -5.19 4.92
N VAL A 51 7.48 -4.90 5.37
CA VAL A 51 6.33 -4.71 4.48
C VAL A 51 6.59 -3.54 3.52
N ALA A 52 6.94 -2.36 4.04
CA ALA A 52 7.20 -1.17 3.24
C ALA A 52 8.30 -1.43 2.18
N ASN A 53 9.45 -1.98 2.58
CA ASN A 53 10.53 -2.32 1.66
C ASN A 53 10.09 -3.29 0.56
N SER A 54 9.26 -4.28 0.92
CA SER A 54 8.74 -5.26 -0.05
C SER A 54 7.81 -4.63 -1.08
N VAL A 55 6.92 -3.72 -0.66
CA VAL A 55 6.01 -2.97 -1.54
C VAL A 55 6.83 -2.06 -2.47
N SER A 56 7.76 -1.27 -1.92
CA SER A 56 8.62 -0.38 -2.70
C SER A 56 9.48 -1.13 -3.73
N SER A 57 9.89 -2.36 -3.45
CA SER A 57 10.66 -3.17 -4.40
C SER A 57 9.93 -3.46 -5.72
N LEU A 58 8.59 -3.46 -5.70
CA LEU A 58 7.75 -3.68 -6.89
C LEU A 58 7.17 -2.37 -7.46
N LEU A 59 6.97 -1.34 -6.62
CA LEU A 59 6.37 -0.07 -7.04
C LEU A 59 7.39 1.03 -7.39
N GLY A 60 8.68 0.78 -7.14
CA GLY A 60 9.74 1.75 -7.40
C GLY A 60 9.50 3.07 -6.68
N ASN A 61 9.41 4.16 -7.45
CA ASN A 61 9.22 5.52 -6.93
C ASN A 61 7.74 5.93 -6.82
N THR A 62 6.79 4.99 -6.92
CA THR A 62 5.37 5.31 -6.71
C THR A 62 5.17 5.82 -5.29
N PRO A 63 4.62 7.03 -5.10
CA PRO A 63 4.34 7.54 -3.76
C PRO A 63 3.48 6.56 -2.97
N THR A 64 3.91 6.26 -1.76
CA THR A 64 3.30 5.20 -0.95
C THR A 64 3.03 5.69 0.46
N ILE A 65 1.76 5.65 0.85
CA ILE A 65 1.36 5.89 2.24
C ILE A 65 0.85 4.59 2.86
N GLY A 66 0.98 4.46 4.17
CA GLY A 66 0.47 3.27 4.83
C GLY A 66 0.42 3.37 6.34
N PHE A 67 -0.26 2.40 6.93
CA PHE A 67 -0.42 2.28 8.37
C PHE A 67 -0.62 0.82 8.76
N SER A 68 -0.47 0.54 10.05
CA SER A 68 -0.75 -0.77 10.62
C SER A 68 -2.18 -0.88 11.15
N SER A 69 -2.81 -2.05 10.98
CA SER A 69 -4.14 -2.37 11.49
C SER A 69 -4.18 -3.79 12.07
N ALA A 70 -5.24 -4.10 12.84
CA ALA A 70 -5.50 -5.47 13.30
C ALA A 70 -5.97 -6.40 12.17
N SER A 71 -6.59 -5.85 11.13
CA SER A 71 -7.07 -6.56 9.95
C SER A 71 -7.17 -5.63 8.75
N ALA A 72 -7.05 -6.19 7.54
CA ALA A 72 -7.43 -5.51 6.32
C ALA A 72 -8.91 -5.82 6.01
N LEU A 73 -9.67 -4.81 5.61
CA LEU A 73 -11.01 -4.96 5.08
C LEU A 73 -10.98 -4.55 3.61
N THR A 74 -11.34 -5.47 2.72
CA THR A 74 -11.39 -5.24 1.27
C THR A 74 -12.77 -5.66 0.73
N ASN A 75 -12.97 -5.56 -0.59
CA ASN A 75 -14.17 -6.08 -1.23
C ASN A 75 -14.29 -7.62 -1.15
N GLU A 76 -13.19 -8.33 -0.83
CA GLU A 76 -13.17 -9.78 -0.59
C GLU A 76 -13.49 -10.13 0.87
N GLY A 77 -13.74 -9.12 1.73
CA GLY A 77 -14.08 -9.30 3.13
C GLY A 77 -12.95 -8.93 4.09
N GLN A 78 -13.07 -9.36 5.35
CA GLN A 78 -12.09 -9.08 6.39
C GLN A 78 -11.03 -10.19 6.45
N THR A 79 -9.77 -9.78 6.36
CA THR A 79 -8.61 -10.69 6.47
C THR A 79 -7.74 -10.24 7.65
N LYS A 80 -7.66 -11.08 8.69
CA LYS A 80 -6.73 -10.86 9.81
C LYS A 80 -5.30 -11.14 9.36
N ASN A 81 -4.31 -10.58 10.05
CA ASN A 81 -2.90 -10.91 9.80
C ASN A 81 -2.48 -10.81 8.33
N ALA A 82 -2.98 -9.81 7.60
CA ALA A 82 -2.75 -9.63 6.18
C ALA A 82 -2.08 -8.29 5.88
N VAL A 83 -1.51 -8.20 4.68
CA VAL A 83 -1.18 -6.92 4.03
C VAL A 83 -2.19 -6.72 2.92
N ALA A 84 -2.78 -5.52 2.83
CA ALA A 84 -3.55 -5.08 1.69
C ALA A 84 -2.87 -3.88 1.03
N VAL A 85 -2.85 -3.89 -0.30
CA VAL A 85 -2.27 -2.83 -1.13
C VAL A 85 -3.34 -2.37 -2.11
N ALA A 86 -3.73 -1.11 -2.00
CA ALA A 86 -4.59 -0.44 -2.96
C ALA A 86 -3.73 0.44 -3.87
N LEU A 87 -3.90 0.29 -5.19
CA LEU A 87 -3.24 1.10 -6.20
C LEU A 87 -4.27 2.00 -6.87
N LEU A 88 -3.93 3.26 -7.02
CA LEU A 88 -4.69 4.24 -7.78
C LEU A 88 -3.88 4.63 -9.00
N SER A 89 -4.52 4.68 -10.17
CA SER A 89 -3.91 5.08 -11.43
C SER A 89 -4.79 6.08 -12.14
N SER A 90 -4.25 7.26 -12.45
CA SER A 90 -4.89 8.24 -13.30
C SER A 90 -3.85 9.21 -13.88
N PRO A 91 -3.94 9.60 -15.16
CA PRO A 91 -3.04 10.61 -15.73
C PRO A 91 -3.21 12.00 -15.08
N ASP A 92 -4.37 12.24 -14.44
CA ASP A 92 -4.71 13.53 -13.83
C ASP A 92 -4.22 13.65 -12.37
N ILE A 93 -3.76 12.54 -11.77
CA ILE A 93 -3.29 12.53 -10.38
C ILE A 93 -1.80 12.83 -10.33
N LYS A 94 -1.44 13.90 -9.61
CA LYS A 94 -0.06 14.21 -9.24
C LYS A 94 0.08 14.08 -7.73
N VAL A 95 0.93 13.16 -7.28
CA VAL A 95 1.24 12.99 -5.87
C VAL A 95 2.68 13.42 -5.63
N SER A 96 2.89 14.14 -4.53
CA SER A 96 4.21 14.54 -4.06
C SER A 96 4.27 14.33 -2.55
N GLU A 97 5.45 13.91 -2.08
CA GLU A 97 5.71 13.69 -0.66
C GLU A 97 6.45 14.89 -0.11
N HIS A 98 5.96 15.45 1.00
CA HIS A 98 6.58 16.58 1.68
C HIS A 98 6.76 16.25 3.16
N TRP A 99 8.01 16.30 3.62
CA TRP A 99 8.31 16.25 5.04
C TRP A 99 8.12 17.64 5.66
N LEU A 100 7.12 17.79 6.52
CA LEU A 100 6.84 19.03 7.23
C LEU A 100 7.49 18.99 8.62
N SER A 101 8.78 19.33 8.69
CA SER A 101 9.50 19.44 9.96
C SER A 101 8.84 20.48 10.86
N GLY A 102 8.28 20.06 11.99
CA GLY A 102 7.56 20.91 12.94
C GLY A 102 6.05 20.67 13.02
N TYR A 103 5.45 19.89 12.10
CA TYR A 103 4.02 19.57 12.16
C TYR A 103 3.61 18.87 13.48
N ALA A 104 4.48 18.02 14.03
CA ALA A 104 4.24 17.37 15.32
C ALA A 104 4.54 18.27 16.54
N GLN A 105 5.26 19.38 16.35
CA GLN A 105 5.64 20.30 17.43
C GLN A 105 4.64 21.45 17.62
N SER A 106 3.83 21.80 16.61
CA SER A 106 2.84 22.88 16.69
C SER A 106 1.56 22.51 17.48
N GLY A 107 1.44 21.28 17.94
CA GLY A 107 0.32 20.80 18.77
C GLY A 107 0.53 20.94 20.28
N ARG A 108 1.56 21.69 20.72
CA ARG A 108 1.81 21.99 22.13
C ARG A 108 1.48 23.43 22.48
#